data_AF-A0A645AUI5-F1
#
_entry.id   AF-A0A645AUI5-F1
#
_cell.length_a   1.000
_cell.length_b   1.000
_cell.length_c   1.000
_cell.angle_alpha   90.00
_cell.angle_beta   90.00
_cell.angle_gamma   90.00
#
_symmetry.space_group_name_H-M   'P 1'
#
loop_
_entity.id
_entity.type
_entity.pdbx_description
1 polymer ?
#
loop_
_entity_poly.entity_id
_entity_poly.type
_entity_poly.pdbx_seq_one_letter_code
_entity_poly.pdbx_strand_id
1 'polypeptide(L)'
;MNFADVTLPAYTSYTQQQWVELIRNERWLELAAEGQRYDDIIRWKIAENVLNKPAEGHTRIVEGRKETLKVEDRSFKSHNYLWPFHENSLKVEPGLVQNPGY
;
A
#
# COMPACT_ATOMS: atom_id res chain seq x y z
N MET A 1 34.11 -6.22 2.80
CA MET A 1 33.37 -5.56 3.89
C MET A 1 33.05 -6.64 4.92
N ASN A 2 33.43 -6.44 6.20
CA ASN A 2 33.38 -7.47 7.25
C ASN A 2 32.24 -7.28 8.27
N PHE A 3 31.31 -6.36 8.01
CA PHE A 3 30.13 -6.13 8.83
C PHE A 3 29.03 -5.50 7.96
N ALA A 4 27.77 -5.71 8.35
CA ALA A 4 26.64 -4.99 7.79
C ALA A 4 26.79 -3.51 8.16
N ASP A 5 27.09 -2.67 7.17
CA ASP A 5 27.09 -1.22 7.31
C ASP A 5 25.70 -0.71 6.93
N VAL A 6 24.99 -0.15 7.89
CA VAL A 6 23.73 0.53 7.65
C VAL A 6 24.10 1.89 7.08
N THR A 7 24.24 1.96 5.75
CA THR A 7 24.55 3.19 4.99
C THR A 7 23.37 4.17 4.99
N LEU A 8 22.72 4.36 6.13
CA LEU A 8 21.65 5.33 6.29
C LEU A 8 22.28 6.73 6.47
N PRO A 9 21.75 7.76 5.78
CA PRO A 9 22.30 9.11 5.90
C PRO A 9 22.26 9.58 7.36
N ALA A 10 23.07 10.60 7.70
CA ALA A 10 23.04 11.19 9.03
C ALA A 10 21.61 11.66 9.38
N TYR A 11 20.95 10.84 10.20
CA TYR A 11 19.55 10.99 10.64
C TYR A 11 19.22 12.33 11.27
N THR A 12 20.25 13.06 11.72
CA THR A 12 20.14 14.39 12.33
C THR A 12 19.64 15.47 11.36
N SER A 13 19.61 15.20 10.06
CA SER A 13 19.17 16.13 9.02
C SER A 13 17.74 15.90 8.50
N TYR A 14 17.05 14.87 8.99
CA TYR A 14 15.73 14.50 8.47
C TYR A 14 14.63 15.42 8.99
N THR A 15 13.79 15.88 8.08
CA THR A 15 12.49 16.49 8.42
C THR A 15 11.55 15.43 9.01
N GLN A 16 10.52 15.88 9.73
CA GLN A 16 9.50 14.98 10.27
C GLN A 16 8.87 14.10 9.18
N GLN A 17 8.61 14.65 8.00
CA GLN A 17 8.02 13.90 6.89
C GLN A 17 8.93 12.77 6.40
N GLN A 18 10.24 13.04 6.27
CA GLN A 18 11.23 12.02 5.90
C GLN A 18 11.34 10.91 6.95
N TRP A 19 11.23 11.27 8.23
CA TRP A 19 11.16 10.29 9.32
C TRP A 19 9.92 9.41 9.23
N VAL A 20 8.74 9.99 8.97
CA VAL A 20 7.51 9.23 8.80
C VAL A 20 7.64 8.27 7.61
N GLU A 21 8.18 8.73 6.48
CA GLU A 21 8.40 7.89 5.30
C GLU A 21 9.35 6.73 5.57
N LEU A 22 10.46 6.99 6.27
CA LEU A 22 11.41 5.94 6.67
C LEU A 22 10.74 4.90 7.56
N ILE A 23 10.01 5.32 8.60
CA ILE A 23 9.32 4.40 9.52
C ILE A 23 8.26 3.57 8.77
N ARG A 24 7.53 4.18 7.83
CA ARG A 24 6.55 3.47 7.00
C ARG A 24 7.22 2.43 6.10
N ASN A 25 8.41 2.73 5.58
CA ASN A 25 9.20 1.80 4.78
C ASN A 25 9.70 0.62 5.62
N GLU A 26 10.30 0.87 6.77
CA GLU A 26 10.75 -0.18 7.70
C GLU A 26 9.59 -1.10 8.10
N ARG A 27 8.44 -0.53 8.50
CA ARG A 27 7.26 -1.34 8.84
C ARG A 27 6.78 -2.22 7.68
N TRP A 28 6.86 -1.72 6.44
CA TRP A 28 6.47 -2.50 5.27
C TRP A 28 7.44 -3.67 5.01
N LEU A 29 8.74 -3.44 5.18
CA LEU A 29 9.77 -4.45 4.97
C LEU A 29 9.72 -5.52 6.06
N GLU A 30 9.71 -5.10 7.33
CA GLU A 30 9.79 -5.98 8.49
C GLU A 30 8.54 -6.85 8.66
N LEU A 31 7.35 -6.31 8.37
CA LEU A 31 6.07 -7.02 8.53
C LEU A 31 5.49 -7.50 7.19
N ALA A 32 6.38 -7.73 6.21
CA ALA A 32 5.97 -8.22 4.90
C ALA A 32 5.30 -9.60 5.02
N ALA A 33 4.20 -9.79 4.29
CA ALA A 33 3.38 -11.02 4.31
C ALA A 33 2.70 -11.37 5.66
N GLU A 34 2.64 -10.43 6.62
CA GLU A 34 1.95 -10.63 7.91
C GLU A 34 0.53 -10.01 7.96
N GLY A 35 -0.07 -9.71 6.80
CA GLY A 35 -1.42 -9.14 6.70
C GLY A 35 -1.53 -7.64 7.05
N GLN A 36 -0.47 -7.01 7.56
CA GLN A 36 -0.51 -5.61 8.00
C GLN A 36 -0.61 -4.59 6.86
N ARG A 37 -0.12 -4.96 5.66
CA ARG A 37 0.07 -4.01 4.57
C ARG A 37 -1.25 -3.39 4.09
N TYR A 38 -2.34 -4.15 4.08
CA TYR A 38 -3.64 -3.64 3.66
C TYR A 38 -4.11 -2.52 4.60
N ASP A 39 -4.15 -2.80 5.90
CA ASP A 39 -4.60 -1.82 6.91
C ASP A 39 -3.69 -0.58 6.95
N ASP A 40 -2.39 -0.76 6.77
CA ASP A 40 -1.42 0.34 6.68
C ASP A 40 -1.71 1.28 5.50
N ILE A 41 -2.00 0.71 4.32
CA ILE A 41 -2.36 1.48 3.13
C ILE A 41 -3.65 2.28 3.34
N ILE A 42 -4.66 1.65 3.94
CA ILE A 42 -5.98 2.25 4.20
C ILE A 42 -5.87 3.37 5.24
N ARG A 43 -5.26 3.11 6.40
CA ARG A 43 -5.17 4.09 7.50
C ARG A 43 -4.30 5.30 7.16
N TRP A 44 -3.29 5.12 6.30
CA TRP A 44 -2.46 6.23 5.81
C TRP A 44 -3.06 6.97 4.62
N LYS A 45 -4.20 6.52 4.09
CA LYS A 45 -4.88 7.10 2.93
C LYS A 45 -3.96 7.21 1.70
N ILE A 46 -3.18 6.16 1.44
CA ILE A 46 -2.27 6.10 0.29
C ILE A 46 -2.73 5.12 -0.80
N ALA A 47 -3.93 4.53 -0.64
CA ALA A 47 -4.44 3.49 -1.53
C ALA A 47 -4.54 3.96 -2.98
N GLU A 48 -5.00 5.19 -3.22
CA GLU A 48 -5.10 5.76 -4.56
C GLU A 48 -3.75 5.87 -5.27
N ASN A 49 -2.66 6.02 -4.52
CA ASN A 49 -1.30 6.14 -5.05
C ASN A 49 -0.63 4.78 -5.30
N VAL A 50 -0.97 3.76 -4.48
CA VAL A 50 -0.25 2.47 -4.50
C VAL A 50 -1.07 1.33 -5.11
N LEU A 51 -2.40 1.35 -4.99
CA LEU A 51 -3.32 0.33 -5.50
C LEU A 51 -3.91 0.66 -6.87
N ASN A 52 -3.60 1.82 -7.45
CA ASN A 52 -3.88 2.13 -8.87
C ASN A 52 -2.66 1.92 -9.79
N LYS A 53 -1.55 1.44 -9.24
CA LYS A 53 -0.39 1.01 -10.04
C LYS A 53 -0.51 -0.48 -10.34
N PRO A 54 -0.11 -0.95 -11.54
CA PRO A 54 -0.09 -2.38 -11.79
C PRO A 54 0.80 -3.12 -10.77
N ALA A 55 0.46 -4.36 -10.46
CA ALA A 55 1.39 -5.25 -9.76
C ALA A 55 2.40 -5.75 -10.78
N GLU A 56 3.68 -5.52 -10.49
CA GLU A 56 4.79 -5.93 -11.33
C GLU A 56 5.51 -7.13 -10.72
N GLY A 57 6.02 -8.00 -11.60
CA GLY A 57 6.79 -9.18 -11.24
C GLY A 57 8.29 -8.99 -11.50
N HIS A 58 8.95 -10.06 -11.91
CA HIS A 58 10.37 -10.00 -12.24
C HIS A 58 10.64 -9.10 -13.46
N THR A 59 11.79 -8.43 -13.43
CA THR A 59 12.34 -7.70 -14.57
C THR A 59 13.43 -8.54 -15.24
N ARG A 60 13.38 -8.67 -16.57
CA ARG A 60 14.40 -9.36 -17.37
C ARG A 60 15.03 -8.41 -18.38
N ILE A 61 16.23 -8.74 -18.84
CA ILE A 61 16.86 -8.02 -19.95
C ILE A 61 16.72 -8.89 -21.21
N VAL A 62 16.01 -8.36 -22.20
CA VAL A 62 15.85 -8.99 -23.53
C VAL A 62 16.45 -8.04 -24.54
N GLU A 63 17.46 -8.51 -25.29
CA GLU A 63 18.14 -7.71 -26.32
C GLU A 63 18.63 -6.33 -25.82
N GLY A 64 19.12 -6.27 -24.57
CA GLY A 64 19.61 -5.05 -23.94
C GLY A 64 18.52 -4.11 -23.39
N ARG A 65 17.23 -4.46 -23.50
CA ARG A 65 16.10 -3.70 -22.93
C ARG A 65 15.58 -4.36 -21.66
N LYS A 66 15.25 -3.54 -20.66
CA LYS A 66 14.55 -4.01 -19.45
C LYS A 66 13.07 -4.22 -19.76
N GLU A 67 12.60 -5.43 -19.59
CA GLU A 67 11.19 -5.80 -19.67
C GLU A 67 10.71 -6.25 -18.29
N THR A 68 9.70 -5.57 -17.74
CA THR A 68 9.08 -5.95 -16.47
C THR A 68 7.77 -6.68 -16.76
N LEU A 69 7.59 -7.86 -16.15
CA LEU A 69 6.33 -8.59 -16.25
C LEU A 69 5.23 -7.83 -15.49
N LYS A 70 4.14 -7.47 -16.16
CA LYS A 70 2.92 -7.02 -15.52
C LYS A 70 2.11 -8.23 -15.06
N VAL A 71 1.90 -8.37 -13.75
CA VAL A 71 1.17 -9.49 -13.15
C VAL A 71 -0.32 -9.19 -13.08
N GLU A 72 -0.69 -7.98 -12.68
CA GLU A 72 -2.09 -7.61 -12.43
C GLU A 72 -2.34 -6.11 -12.68
N ASP A 73 -3.46 -5.78 -13.31
CA ASP A 73 -3.98 -4.41 -13.33
C ASP A 73 -4.85 -4.18 -12.09
N ARG A 74 -4.50 -3.15 -11.30
CA ARG A 74 -5.20 -2.85 -10.05
C ARG A 74 -5.94 -1.52 -10.15
N SER A 75 -7.09 -1.45 -9.49
CA SER A 75 -7.89 -0.24 -9.41
C SER A 75 -8.42 -0.02 -8.00
N PHE A 76 -8.38 1.22 -7.54
CA PHE A 76 -8.89 1.65 -6.25
C PHE A 76 -9.58 3.01 -6.41
N LYS A 77 -10.84 3.08 -5.98
CA LYS A 77 -11.66 4.30 -5.97
C LYS A 77 -11.73 4.86 -4.55
N SER A 78 -11.99 6.15 -4.43
CA SER A 78 -12.07 6.83 -3.12
C SER A 78 -13.09 6.21 -2.14
N HIS A 79 -14.20 5.64 -2.63
CA HIS A 79 -15.16 4.95 -1.76
C HIS A 79 -14.66 3.59 -1.25
N ASN A 80 -13.60 3.01 -1.82
CA ASN A 80 -13.06 1.71 -1.40
C ASN A 80 -12.29 1.75 -0.08
N TYR A 81 -12.11 2.92 0.54
CA TYR A 81 -11.58 3.00 1.91
C TYR A 81 -12.51 2.41 2.96
N LEU A 82 -13.81 2.30 2.66
CA LEU A 82 -14.81 1.69 3.52
C LEU A 82 -15.42 0.47 2.83
N TRP A 83 -15.70 -0.57 3.60
CA TRP A 83 -16.40 -1.75 3.12
C TRP A 83 -17.90 -1.46 3.03
N PRO A 84 -18.62 -1.97 2.02
CA PRO A 84 -20.07 -1.86 1.99
C PRO A 84 -20.68 -2.67 3.12
N PHE A 85 -21.77 -2.17 3.70
CA PHE A 85 -22.65 -3.01 4.50
C PHE A 85 -23.35 -4.02 3.59
N HIS A 86 -23.52 -5.24 4.12
CA HIS A 86 -24.22 -6.29 3.40
C HIS A 86 -25.69 -5.94 3.21
N GLU A 87 -26.27 -6.27 2.05
CA GLU A 87 -27.66 -5.90 1.71
C GLU A 87 -28.67 -6.41 2.75
N ASN A 88 -28.46 -7.61 3.30
CA ASN A 88 -29.34 -8.14 4.35
C ASN A 88 -29.33 -7.27 5.62
N SER A 89 -28.19 -6.65 5.96
CA SER A 89 -28.12 -5.75 7.13
C SER A 89 -28.99 -4.51 6.91
N LEU A 90 -29.00 -3.97 5.68
CA LEU A 90 -29.84 -2.82 5.31
C LEU A 90 -31.34 -3.18 5.30
N LYS A 91 -31.69 -4.42 4.94
CA LYS A 91 -33.08 -4.91 4.98
C LYS A 91 -33.61 -5.10 6.41
N VAL A 92 -32.73 -5.51 7.33
CA VAL A 92 -33.09 -5.80 8.72
C VAL A 92 -33.18 -4.52 9.55
N GLU A 93 -32.32 -3.54 9.32
CA GLU A 93 -32.27 -2.27 10.06
C GLU A 93 -32.59 -1.09 9.13
N PRO A 94 -33.85 -0.61 9.09
CA PRO A 94 -34.26 0.49 8.21
C PRO A 94 -33.54 1.81 8.47
N GLY A 95 -33.00 2.02 9.67
CA GLY A 95 -32.19 3.20 10.01
C GLY A 95 -30.73 3.12 9.54
N LEU A 96 -30.27 1.96 9.06
CA LEU A 96 -28.88 1.77 8.63
C LEU A 96 -28.68 2.39 7.25
N VAL A 97 -27.83 3.41 7.18
CA VAL A 97 -27.45 4.07 5.93
C VAL A 97 -26.14 3.46 5.40
N GLN A 98 -26.06 3.24 4.09
CA GLN A 98 -24.88 2.69 3.44
C GLN A 98 -23.68 3.65 3.50
N ASN A 99 -22.47 3.08 3.49
CA ASN A 99 -21.24 3.84 3.34
C ASN A 99 -21.21 4.59 2.00
N PRO A 100 -20.66 5.82 1.93
CA PRO A 100 -20.68 6.61 0.72
C PRO A 100 -20.08 5.88 -0.49
N GLY A 101 -20.80 5.87 -1.61
CA GLY A 101 -20.33 5.28 -2.88
C GLY A 101 -20.69 3.81 -3.10
N TYR A 102 -21.52 3.21 -2.24
CA TYR A 102 -22.09 1.87 -2.40
C TYR A 102 -23.62 1.90 -2.34
#